data_AF-A0A0X8GR13-F1
#
_entry.id   AF-A0A0X8GR13-F1
#
_cell.length_a   1.000
_cell.length_b   1.000
_cell.length_c   1.000
_cell.angle_alpha   90.00
_cell.angle_beta   90.00
_cell.angle_gamma   90.00
#
_symmetry.space_group_name_H-M   'P 1'
#
loop_
_entity.id
_entity.type
_entity.pdbx_description
1 polymer ?
#
loop_
_entity_poly.entity_id
_entity_poly.type
_entity_poly.pdbx_seq_one_letter_code
_entity_poly.pdbx_strand_id
1 'polypeptide(L)'
;MIRATIIAAALGFGAGWLVNGWRQDALELVAQKAAISAAVKTQAKSEAIASAVEGRLAALKITERIIDRGVIREIKTNSTIYSRECLPAAGRLLINAAAKGHAASQPAGALPLRAAAAD
;
A
#
# COMPACT_ATOMS: atom_id res chain seq x y z
N MET A 1 40.65 -65.55 -30.91
CA MET A 1 41.00 -64.12 -30.78
C MET A 1 39.81 -63.18 -31.03
N ILE A 2 39.05 -63.34 -32.12
CA ILE A 2 37.93 -62.44 -32.50
C ILE A 2 36.84 -62.28 -31.41
N ARG A 3 36.52 -63.33 -30.65
CA ARG A 3 35.50 -63.25 -29.57
C ARG A 3 35.92 -62.33 -28.42
N ALA A 4 37.20 -62.32 -28.05
CA ALA A 4 37.70 -61.49 -26.95
C ALA A 4 37.70 -60.00 -27.31
N THR A 5 38.03 -59.67 -28.56
CA THR A 5 37.99 -58.29 -29.06
C THR A 5 36.57 -57.72 -29.12
N ILE A 6 35.58 -58.53 -29.48
CA ILE A 6 34.17 -58.08 -29.51
C ILE A 6 33.66 -57.78 -28.09
N ILE A 7 33.97 -58.65 -27.12
CA ILE A 7 33.57 -58.45 -25.72
C ILE A 7 34.22 -57.19 -25.13
N ALA A 8 35.52 -56.98 -25.39
CA ALA A 8 36.23 -55.78 -24.93
C ALA A 8 35.64 -54.49 -25.53
N ALA A 9 35.28 -54.51 -26.82
CA ALA A 9 34.65 -53.36 -27.48
C ALA A 9 33.26 -53.03 -26.89
N ALA A 10 32.44 -54.06 -26.62
CA ALA A 10 31.12 -53.88 -26.02
C ALA A 10 31.20 -53.29 -24.61
N LEU A 11 32.15 -53.76 -23.79
CA LEU A 11 32.39 -53.23 -22.44
C LEU A 11 32.90 -51.79 -22.47
N GLY A 12 33.84 -51.47 -23.37
CA GLY A 12 34.35 -50.11 -23.53
C GLY A 12 33.26 -49.12 -23.96
N PHE A 13 32.41 -49.52 -24.90
CA PHE A 13 31.31 -48.69 -25.36
C PHE A 13 30.23 -48.50 -24.28
N GLY A 14 29.87 -49.56 -23.56
CA GLY A 14 28.92 -49.49 -22.44
C GLY A 14 29.44 -48.63 -21.28
N ALA A 15 30.72 -48.74 -20.94
CA ALA A 15 31.34 -47.90 -19.92
C ALA A 15 31.37 -46.42 -20.34
N GLY A 16 31.73 -46.14 -21.60
CA GLY A 16 31.70 -44.78 -22.14
C GLY A 16 30.30 -44.16 -22.14
N TRP A 17 29.26 -44.96 -22.43
CA TRP A 17 27.87 -44.51 -22.40
C TRP A 17 27.41 -44.14 -20.98
N LEU A 18 27.73 -44.98 -19.98
CA LEU A 18 27.41 -44.71 -18.58
C LEU A 18 28.09 -43.45 -18.06
N VAL A 19 29.38 -43.29 -18.34
CA VAL A 19 30.14 -42.09 -17.93
C VAL A 19 29.57 -40.84 -18.59
N ASN A 20 29.16 -40.92 -19.86
CA ASN A 20 28.52 -39.79 -20.52
C ASN A 20 27.15 -39.45 -19.92
N GLY A 21 26.36 -40.46 -19.54
CA GLY A 21 25.10 -40.27 -18.82
C GLY A 21 25.30 -39.53 -17.49
N TRP A 22 26.23 -40.00 -16.65
CA TRP A 22 26.56 -39.33 -15.39
C TRP A 22 27.03 -37.89 -15.58
N ARG A 23 27.80 -37.63 -16.65
CA ARG A 23 28.23 -36.28 -16.99
C ARG A 23 27.04 -35.39 -17.34
N GLN A 24 26.10 -35.89 -18.13
CA GLN A 24 24.90 -35.12 -18.50
C GLN A 24 24.01 -34.85 -17.28
N ASP A 25 23.76 -35.85 -16.44
CA ASP A 25 22.97 -35.70 -15.22
C ASP A 25 23.60 -34.67 -14.26
N ALA A 26 24.93 -34.69 -14.12
CA ALA A 26 25.64 -33.72 -13.29
C ALA A 26 25.49 -32.28 -13.83
N LEU A 27 25.59 -32.11 -15.16
CA LEU A 27 25.40 -30.80 -15.80
C LEU A 27 23.96 -30.31 -15.67
N GLU A 28 22.99 -31.19 -15.87
CA GLU A 28 21.57 -30.86 -15.74
C GLU A 28 21.23 -30.45 -14.29
N LEU A 29 21.73 -31.18 -13.29
CA LEU A 29 21.54 -30.83 -11.89
C LEU A 29 22.12 -29.45 -11.55
N VAL A 30 23.29 -29.11 -12.10
CA VAL A 30 23.89 -27.78 -11.91
C VAL A 30 23.04 -26.69 -12.57
N ALA A 31 22.56 -26.92 -13.79
CA ALA A 31 21.69 -25.99 -14.50
C ALA A 31 20.37 -25.75 -13.75
N GLN A 32 19.73 -26.82 -13.26
CA GLN A 32 18.51 -26.75 -12.46
C GLN A 32 18.75 -25.98 -11.16
N LYS A 33 19.83 -26.28 -10.42
CA LYS A 33 20.18 -25.54 -9.20
C LYS A 33 20.44 -24.06 -9.46
N ALA A 34 21.12 -23.72 -10.55
CA ALA A 34 21.35 -22.34 -10.95
C ALA A 34 20.02 -21.62 -11.21
N ALA A 35 19.11 -22.24 -11.97
CA ALA A 35 17.78 -21.69 -12.26
C ALA A 35 16.95 -21.50 -10.98
N ILE A 36 16.91 -22.50 -10.10
CA ILE A 36 16.22 -22.41 -8.79
C ILE A 36 16.82 -21.29 -7.95
N SER A 37 18.15 -21.18 -7.87
CA SER A 37 18.80 -20.12 -7.09
C SER A 37 18.48 -18.72 -7.63
N ALA A 38 18.36 -18.57 -8.95
CA ALA A 38 17.97 -17.32 -9.58
C ALA A 38 16.49 -17.00 -9.26
N ALA A 39 15.61 -17.99 -9.38
CA ALA A 39 14.18 -17.86 -9.06
C ALA A 39 13.97 -17.45 -7.59
N VAL A 40 14.64 -18.10 -6.65
CA VAL A 40 14.57 -17.77 -5.21
C VAL A 40 15.07 -16.35 -4.95
N LYS A 41 16.17 -15.92 -5.59
CA LYS A 41 16.66 -14.53 -5.47
C LYS A 41 15.67 -13.52 -6.03
N THR A 42 15.01 -13.83 -7.15
CA THR A 42 13.98 -12.93 -7.72
C THR A 42 12.74 -12.89 -6.83
N GLN A 43 12.32 -14.03 -6.29
CA GLN A 43 11.17 -14.10 -5.39
C GLN A 43 11.41 -13.29 -4.12
N ALA A 44 12.57 -13.44 -3.48
CA ALA A 44 12.92 -12.66 -2.29
C ALA A 44 12.91 -11.15 -2.55
N LYS A 45 13.36 -10.70 -3.73
CA LYS A 45 13.28 -9.29 -4.14
C LYS A 45 11.83 -8.85 -4.33
N SER A 46 11.01 -9.66 -5.00
CA SER A 46 9.59 -9.36 -5.23
C SER A 46 8.80 -9.27 -3.92
N GLU A 47 9.07 -10.18 -2.96
CA GLU A 47 8.45 -10.16 -1.63
C GLU A 47 8.86 -8.92 -0.83
N ALA A 48 10.15 -8.52 -0.89
CA ALA A 48 10.61 -7.29 -0.25
C ALA A 48 9.93 -6.04 -0.83
N ILE A 49 9.78 -5.97 -2.16
CA ILE A 49 9.09 -4.87 -2.83
C ILE A 49 7.59 -4.86 -2.46
N ALA A 50 6.94 -6.03 -2.48
CA ALA A 50 5.53 -6.17 -2.12
C ALA A 50 5.28 -5.67 -0.69
N SER A 51 6.09 -6.11 0.29
CA SER A 51 5.94 -5.65 1.67
C SER A 51 6.17 -4.14 1.83
N ALA A 52 7.13 -3.57 1.10
CA ALA A 52 7.36 -2.12 1.11
C ALA A 52 6.20 -1.33 0.50
N VAL A 53 5.60 -1.83 -0.60
CA VAL A 53 4.44 -1.21 -1.24
C VAL A 53 3.20 -1.32 -0.35
N GLU A 54 2.96 -2.47 0.26
CA GLU A 54 1.85 -2.67 1.20
C GLU A 54 1.98 -1.77 2.44
N GLY A 55 3.18 -1.64 3.01
CA GLY A 55 3.45 -0.74 4.12
C GLY A 55 3.19 0.73 3.76
N ARG A 56 3.63 1.17 2.58
CA ARG A 56 3.33 2.52 2.08
C ARG A 56 1.84 2.72 1.85
N LEU A 57 1.15 1.74 1.24
CA LEU A 57 -0.29 1.82 0.99
C LEU A 57 -1.08 1.91 2.30
N ALA A 58 -0.68 1.16 3.33
CA ALA A 58 -1.28 1.25 4.66
C ALA A 58 -1.09 2.63 5.29
N ALA A 59 0.12 3.20 5.18
CA ALA A 59 0.40 4.55 5.66
C ALA A 59 -0.45 5.61 4.94
N LEU A 60 -0.53 5.56 3.60
CA LEU A 60 -1.36 6.49 2.82
C LEU A 60 -2.84 6.40 3.20
N LYS A 61 -3.40 5.20 3.37
CA LYS A 61 -4.81 5.02 3.79
C LYS A 61 -5.10 5.62 5.16
N ILE A 62 -4.14 5.58 6.08
CA ILE A 62 -4.29 6.20 7.41
C ILE A 62 -4.30 7.72 7.26
N THR A 63 -3.39 8.28 6.46
CA THR A 63 -3.33 9.73 6.20
C THR A 63 -4.59 10.23 5.50
N GLU A 64 -5.08 9.52 4.48
CA GLU A 64 -6.32 9.84 3.76
C GLU A 64 -7.52 9.89 4.72
N ARG A 65 -7.67 8.91 5.62
CA ARG A 65 -8.73 8.91 6.64
C ARG A 65 -8.62 10.07 7.64
N ILE A 66 -7.42 10.58 7.89
CA ILE A 66 -7.22 11.78 8.73
C ILE A 66 -7.62 13.02 7.95
N ILE A 67 -7.21 13.14 6.68
CA ILE A 67 -7.54 14.26 5.79
C ILE A 67 -9.06 14.35 5.62
N ASP A 68 -9.75 13.25 5.29
CA ASP A 68 -11.21 13.25 5.13
C ASP A 68 -11.95 13.72 6.39
N ARG A 69 -11.47 13.31 7.58
CA ARG A 69 -12.03 13.80 8.85
C ARG A 69 -11.74 15.27 9.10
N GLY A 70 -10.55 15.75 8.74
CA GLY A 70 -10.18 17.15 8.82
C GLY A 70 -11.05 18.02 7.91
N VAL A 71 -11.18 17.62 6.64
CA VAL A 71 -12.00 18.29 5.63
C VAL A 71 -13.47 18.33 6.04
N ILE A 72 -14.05 17.22 6.52
CA ILE A 72 -15.43 17.22 7.01
C ILE A 72 -15.62 18.18 8.19
N ARG A 73 -14.67 18.22 9.14
CA ARG A 73 -14.74 19.13 10.29
C ARG A 73 -14.63 20.59 9.86
N GLU A 74 -13.71 20.92 8.96
CA GLU A 74 -13.53 22.29 8.49
C GLU A 74 -14.70 22.75 7.61
N ILE A 75 -15.15 21.92 6.68
CA ILE A 75 -16.26 22.29 5.79
C ILE A 75 -17.60 22.26 6.54
N LYS A 76 -17.96 21.18 7.22
CA LYS A 76 -19.29 21.10 7.85
C LYS A 76 -19.42 21.93 9.12
N THR A 77 -18.35 22.09 9.91
CA THR A 77 -18.42 22.76 11.22
C THR A 77 -17.97 24.22 11.16
N ASN A 78 -17.01 24.58 10.31
CA ASN A 78 -16.45 25.93 10.25
C ASN A 78 -16.99 26.77 9.07
N SER A 79 -17.33 26.15 7.94
CA SER A 79 -17.96 26.85 6.81
C SER A 79 -19.48 26.70 6.81
N THR A 80 -20.17 27.54 7.59
CA THR A 80 -21.62 27.77 7.48
C THR A 80 -22.07 28.26 6.10
N ILE A 81 -21.13 28.61 5.22
CA ILE A 81 -21.39 29.10 3.85
C ILE A 81 -21.78 27.97 2.87
N TYR A 82 -21.33 26.72 3.10
CA TYR A 82 -21.61 25.59 2.18
C TYR A 82 -22.68 24.61 2.69
N SER A 83 -23.21 24.84 3.89
CA SER A 83 -24.44 24.19 4.37
C SER A 83 -25.64 24.82 3.66
N ARG A 84 -26.67 24.04 3.30
CA ARG A 84 -27.93 24.58 2.73
C ARG A 84 -28.66 25.55 3.68
N GLU A 85 -28.21 25.67 4.92
CA GLU A 85 -28.60 26.73 5.82
C GLU A 85 -27.71 27.94 5.59
N CYS A 86 -28.06 28.78 4.61
CA CYS A 86 -27.37 30.05 4.34
C CYS A 86 -27.32 31.00 5.57
N LEU A 87 -28.06 30.70 6.64
CA LEU A 87 -28.12 31.50 7.86
C LEU A 87 -28.33 30.60 9.09
N PRO A 88 -27.45 30.68 10.11
CA PRO A 88 -27.67 29.99 11.38
C PRO A 88 -28.97 30.49 12.05
N ALA A 89 -29.56 29.68 12.95
CA ALA A 89 -30.86 29.97 13.57
C ALA A 89 -30.96 31.38 14.18
N ALA A 90 -29.87 31.88 14.77
CA ALA A 90 -29.77 33.25 15.28
C ALA A 90 -29.95 34.32 14.18
N GLY A 91 -29.38 34.11 12.98
CA GLY A 91 -29.58 35.00 11.84
C GLY A 91 -31.02 34.99 11.33
N ARG A 92 -31.69 33.83 11.35
CA ARG A 92 -33.12 33.72 11.00
C ARG A 92 -34.01 34.52 11.96
N LEU A 93 -33.69 34.51 13.26
CA LEU A 93 -34.39 35.32 14.25
C LEU A 93 -34.20 36.82 13.99
N LEU A 94 -33.00 37.26 13.62
CA LEU A 94 -32.71 38.66 13.29
C LEU A 94 -33.47 39.14 12.04
N ILE A 95 -33.50 38.35 10.97
CA ILE A 95 -34.29 38.70 9.76
C ILE A 95 -35.78 38.75 10.08
N ASN A 96 -36.30 37.79 10.83
CA ASN A 96 -37.70 37.78 11.23
C ASN A 96 -38.04 38.95 12.18
N ALA A 97 -37.11 39.38 13.02
CA ALA A 97 -37.28 40.56 13.88
C ALA A 97 -37.27 41.85 13.04
N ALA A 98 -36.36 41.98 12.08
CA ALA A 98 -36.32 43.10 11.14
C ALA A 98 -37.59 43.19 10.27
N ALA A 99 -38.08 42.04 9.78
CA ALA A 99 -39.34 41.95 9.02
C ALA A 99 -40.57 42.36 9.85
N LYS A 100 -40.53 42.19 11.17
CA LYS A 100 -41.56 42.63 12.12
C LYS A 100 -41.39 44.08 12.59
N GLY A 101 -40.41 44.81 12.05
CA GLY A 101 -40.16 46.22 12.37
C GLY A 101 -39.41 46.46 13.68
N HIS A 102 -38.79 45.43 14.26
CA HIS A 102 -37.93 45.60 15.43
C HIS A 102 -36.53 46.06 14.99
N ALA A 103 -36.02 47.14 15.58
CA ALA A 103 -34.65 47.61 15.35
C ALA A 103 -33.65 46.56 15.86
N ALA A 104 -32.74 46.12 15.00
CA ALA A 104 -31.69 45.18 15.37
C ALA A 104 -30.70 45.85 16.33
N SER A 105 -30.65 45.41 17.59
CA SER A 105 -29.55 45.75 18.49
C SER A 105 -28.36 44.81 18.24
N GLN A 106 -27.15 45.34 18.34
CA GLN A 106 -25.92 44.59 18.12
C GLN A 106 -25.85 43.40 19.09
N PRO A 107 -25.66 42.15 18.62
CA PRO A 107 -25.47 41.04 19.52
C PRO A 107 -24.18 41.25 20.32
N ALA A 108 -24.25 41.09 21.64
CA ALA A 108 -23.09 41.18 22.52
C ALA A 108 -22.07 40.10 22.11
N GLY A 109 -21.02 40.53 21.42
CA GLY A 109 -19.90 39.68 21.03
C GLY A 109 -19.06 39.30 22.25
N ALA A 110 -19.56 38.38 23.07
CA ALA A 110 -18.74 37.65 24.03
C ALA A 110 -18.17 36.42 23.32
N LEU A 111 -17.13 36.61 22.51
CA LEU A 111 -16.18 35.53 22.26
C LEU A 111 -15.52 35.22 23.60
N PRO A 112 -15.55 33.98 24.13
CA PRO A 112 -14.83 33.68 25.35
C PRO A 112 -13.33 33.87 25.10
N LEU A 113 -12.76 34.92 25.69
CA LEU A 113 -11.32 35.04 25.92
C LEU A 113 -10.92 33.98 26.94
N ARG A 114 -10.88 32.71 26.52
CA ARG A 114 -10.11 31.68 27.22
C ARG A 114 -9.15 31.06 26.22
N ALA A 115 -8.13 31.85 25.89
CA ALA A 115 -6.84 31.30 25.50
C ALA A 115 -6.28 30.51 26.70
N ALA A 116 -5.88 29.27 26.43
CA ALA A 116 -4.99 28.39 27.19
C ALA A 116 -4.70 28.76 28.68
N ALA A 117 -5.26 27.98 29.59
CA ALA A 117 -4.49 27.48 30.73
C ALA A 117 -4.34 25.98 30.49
N ALA A 118 -3.17 25.60 29.98
CA ALA A 118 -2.71 24.22 29.99
C ALA A 118 -2.05 24.00 31.35
N ASP A 119 -2.65 23.13 32.16
CA ASP A 119 -1.97 22.35 33.19
C ASP A 119 -2.01 20.88 32.74
#